data_AF-A0A2G9TF40-F1
#
_entry.id   AF-A0A2G9TF40-F1
#
_cell.length_a   1.000
_cell.length_b   1.000
_cell.length_c   1.000
_cell.angle_alpha   90.00
_cell.angle_beta   90.00
_cell.angle_gamma   90.00
#
_symmetry.space_group_name_H-M   'P 1'
#
loop_
_entity.id
_entity.type
_entity.pdbx_description
1 polymer ?
#
loop_
_entity_poly.entity_id
_entity_poly.type
_entity_poly.pdbx_seq_one_letter_code
_entity_poly.pdbx_strand_id
1 'polypeptide(L)'
;MGAAAVGSDYKNFSQLVIARMKEAPFYCVDECQKEEYSAAAAYAGQLHDGFYAYARGLNASLQLDPDAFRNGTQLLKNMEMTFEG
;
A
#
# COMPACT_ATOMS: atom_id res chain seq x y z
N MET A 1 10.18 -5.62 -12.35
CA MET A 1 9.03 -6.46 -11.93
C MET A 1 8.14 -5.58 -11.05
N GLY A 2 6.91 -5.23 -11.41
CA GLY A 2 6.16 -5.43 -12.63
C GLY A 2 5.05 -4.38 -12.65
N ALA A 3 5.03 -3.53 -13.66
CA ALA A 3 3.83 -2.81 -14.08
C ALA A 3 2.96 -3.82 -14.85
N ALA A 4 2.39 -4.80 -14.15
CA ALA A 4 1.58 -5.85 -14.75
C ALA A 4 0.13 -5.64 -14.35
N ALA A 5 -0.70 -5.35 -15.36
CA ALA A 5 -2.15 -5.20 -15.32
C ALA A 5 -2.69 -3.98 -14.55
N VAL A 6 -2.62 -2.78 -15.14
CA VAL A 6 -3.37 -1.61 -14.63
C VAL A 6 -4.88 -1.85 -14.82
N GLY A 7 -5.51 -2.55 -13.88
CA GLY A 7 -6.96 -2.60 -13.73
C GLY A 7 -7.53 -1.21 -13.44
N SER A 8 -8.84 -1.02 -13.64
CA SER A 8 -9.52 0.24 -13.31
C SER A 8 -9.27 0.71 -11.88
N ASP A 9 -9.06 -0.23 -10.96
CA ASP A 9 -8.89 0.03 -9.54
C ASP A 9 -7.52 0.66 -9.23
N TYR A 10 -6.47 0.28 -9.97
CA TYR A 10 -5.15 0.89 -9.83
C TYR A 10 -5.10 2.34 -10.36
N LYS A 11 -5.90 2.64 -11.40
CA LYS A 11 -6.07 4.03 -11.87
C LYS A 11 -6.73 4.89 -10.81
N ASN A 12 -7.73 4.36 -10.11
CA ASN A 12 -8.41 5.06 -9.02
C ASN A 12 -7.45 5.31 -7.84
N PHE A 13 -6.66 4.30 -7.44
CA PHE A 13 -5.63 4.47 -6.41
C PHE A 13 -4.63 5.59 -6.76
N SER A 14 -4.06 5.53 -7.97
CA SER A 14 -3.07 6.51 -8.41
C SER A 14 -3.62 7.95 -8.39
N GLN A 15 -4.86 8.15 -8.83
CA GLN A 15 -5.52 9.46 -8.80
C GLN A 15 -5.81 9.94 -7.38
N LEU A 16 -6.24 9.04 -6.49
CA LEU A 16 -6.51 9.36 -5.09
C LEU A 16 -5.24 9.75 -4.34
N VAL A 17 -4.13 9.03 -4.56
CA VAL A 17 -2.84 9.38 -3.95
C VAL A 17 -2.42 10.79 -4.36
N ILE A 18 -2.50 11.12 -5.65
CA ILE A 18 -2.15 12.46 -6.14
C ILE A 18 -3.06 13.54 -5.51
N ALA A 19 -4.36 13.27 -5.40
CA ALA A 19 -5.29 14.20 -4.77
C ALA A 19 -4.94 14.43 -3.28
N ARG A 20 -4.66 13.36 -2.53
CA ARG A 20 -4.31 13.45 -1.10
C ARG A 20 -2.95 14.10 -0.86
N MET A 21 -1.99 13.92 -1.75
CA MET A 21 -0.70 14.58 -1.64
C MET A 21 -0.79 16.11 -1.73
N LYS A 22 -1.82 16.65 -2.40
CA LYS A 22 -2.08 18.10 -2.48
C LYS A 22 -2.75 18.66 -1.22
N GLU A 23 -3.28 17.81 -0.35
CA GLU A 23 -3.96 18.18 0.88
C GLU A 23 -2.99 18.18 2.08
N ALA A 24 -3.47 18.64 3.24
CA ALA A 24 -2.71 18.57 4.49
C ALA A 24 -2.40 17.10 4.87
N PRO A 25 -1.23 16.80 5.46
CA PRO A 25 -0.18 17.72 5.89
C PRO A 25 0.89 18.00 4.81
N PHE A 26 0.74 17.43 3.61
CA PHE A 26 1.85 17.37 2.65
C PHE A 26 1.89 18.53 1.67
N TYR A 27 0.74 19.08 1.26
CA TYR A 27 0.63 20.25 0.36
C TYR A 27 1.52 20.18 -0.89
N CYS A 28 1.71 18.98 -1.43
CA CYS A 28 2.60 18.77 -2.55
C CYS A 28 1.91 19.07 -3.87
N VAL A 29 2.08 20.31 -4.33
CA VAL A 29 1.47 20.83 -5.57
C VAL A 29 2.44 20.77 -6.75
N ASP A 30 3.67 21.28 -6.56
CA ASP A 30 4.65 21.46 -7.64
C ASP A 30 5.97 20.71 -7.40
N GLU A 31 6.45 20.67 -6.14
CA GLU A 31 7.75 20.07 -5.82
C GLU A 31 7.80 18.56 -6.10
N CYS A 32 6.73 17.81 -5.79
CA CYS A 32 6.65 16.37 -6.07
C CYS A 32 6.69 16.01 -7.56
N GLN A 33 6.57 16.98 -8.47
CA GLN A 33 6.66 16.74 -9.91
C GLN A 33 8.11 16.69 -10.41
N LYS A 34 9.06 17.17 -9.60
CA LYS A 34 10.47 17.15 -9.98
C LYS A 34 11.02 15.73 -9.89
N GLU A 35 11.85 15.37 -10.86
CA GLU A 35 12.46 14.04 -11.00
C GLU A 35 13.29 13.64 -9.76
N GLU A 36 13.88 14.62 -9.08
CA GLU A 36 14.64 14.42 -7.83
C GLU A 36 13.79 13.86 -6.68
N TYR A 37 12.47 14.05 -6.71
CA TYR A 37 11.53 13.58 -5.68
C TYR A 37 10.61 12.44 -6.16
N SER A 38 10.70 12.03 -7.43
CA SER A 38 9.83 10.98 -7.99
C SER A 38 10.30 9.55 -7.71
N ALA A 39 11.56 9.36 -7.31
CA ALA A 39 12.13 8.03 -7.04
C ALA A 39 11.39 7.28 -5.92
N ALA A 40 11.00 7.97 -4.84
CA ALA A 40 10.24 7.36 -3.76
C ALA A 40 8.79 7.03 -4.18
N ALA A 41 8.18 7.87 -5.02
CA ALA A 41 6.81 7.67 -5.51
C ALA A 41 6.65 6.38 -6.35
N ALA A 42 7.73 5.93 -7.00
CA ALA A 42 7.75 4.67 -7.74
C ALA A 42 7.51 3.42 -6.86
N TYR A 43 7.64 3.54 -5.53
CA TYR A 43 7.38 2.47 -4.57
C TYR A 43 5.99 2.55 -3.92
N ALA A 44 5.17 3.55 -4.26
CA ALA A 44 3.88 3.77 -3.61
C ALA A 44 2.90 2.61 -3.84
N GLY A 45 2.92 1.98 -5.01
CA GLY A 45 2.10 0.79 -5.30
C GLY A 45 2.51 -0.41 -4.44
N GLN A 46 3.81 -0.67 -4.33
CA GLN A 46 4.36 -1.76 -3.52
C GLN A 46 4.06 -1.55 -2.03
N LEU A 47 4.08 -0.30 -1.55
CA LEU A 47 3.69 0.02 -0.18
C LEU A 47 2.19 -0.19 0.04
N HIS A 48 1.35 0.21 -0.92
CA HIS A 48 -0.09 -0.06 -0.89
C HIS A 48 -0.37 -1.56 -0.80
N ASP A 49 0.26 -2.34 -1.66
CA ASP A 49 0.06 -3.80 -1.72
C ASP A 49 0.59 -4.47 -0.45
N GLY A 50 1.74 -4.03 0.06
CA GLY A 50 2.28 -4.50 1.33
C GLY A 50 1.36 -4.18 2.52
N PHE A 51 0.75 -2.98 2.55
CA PHE A 51 -0.21 -2.61 3.59
C PHE A 51 -1.53 -3.38 3.45
N TYR A 52 -2.03 -3.58 2.23
CA TYR A 52 -3.21 -4.40 1.97
C TYR A 52 -2.98 -5.84 2.43
N ALA A 53 -1.80 -6.40 2.13
CA ALA A 53 -1.41 -7.72 2.59
C ALA A 53 -1.34 -7.79 4.12
N TYR A 54 -0.72 -6.79 4.75
CA TYR A 54 -0.69 -6.68 6.21
C TYR A 54 -2.09 -6.65 6.82
N ALA A 55 -3.01 -5.84 6.29
CA ALA A 55 -4.37 -5.72 6.82
C ALA A 55 -5.14 -7.05 6.73
N ARG A 56 -4.99 -7.77 5.60
CA ARG A 56 -5.60 -9.09 5.40
C ARG A 56 -5.03 -10.12 6.38
N GLY A 57 -3.71 -10.18 6.53
CA GLY A 57 -3.03 -11.09 7.46
C GLY A 57 -3.33 -10.78 8.93
N LEU A 58 -3.42 -9.50 9.29
CA LEU A 58 -3.84 -9.05 10.62
C LEU A 58 -5.27 -9.48 10.91
N ASN A 59 -6.21 -9.25 9.99
CA ASN A 59 -7.61 -9.66 10.16
C ASN A 59 -7.72 -11.17 10.40
N ALA A 60 -7.03 -11.98 9.59
CA ALA A 60 -6.99 -13.44 9.78
C ALA A 60 -6.37 -13.84 11.14
N SER A 61 -5.35 -13.10 11.61
CA SER A 61 -4.72 -13.35 12.90
C SER A 61 -5.65 -13.02 14.07
N LEU A 62 -6.36 -11.90 14.00
CA LEU A 62 -7.29 -11.45 15.03
C LEU A 62 -8.54 -12.34 15.15
N GLN A 63 -8.93 -13.00 14.07
CA GLN A 63 -10.01 -13.99 14.09
C GLN A 63 -9.64 -15.26 14.87
N LEU A 64 -8.34 -15.59 14.95
CA LEU A 64 -7.84 -16.73 15.72
C LEU A 64 -7.62 -16.35 17.18
N ASP A 65 -7.04 -15.18 17.41
CA ASP A 65 -6.76 -14.64 18.74
C ASP A 65 -6.83 -13.10 18.69
N PRO A 66 -7.78 -12.47 19.41
CA PRO A 66 -7.94 -11.02 19.45
C PRO A 66 -6.68 -10.25 19.89
N ASP A 67 -5.77 -10.88 20.63
CA ASP A 67 -4.52 -10.27 21.10
C ASP A 67 -3.31 -10.56 20.19
N ALA A 68 -3.51 -11.26 19.06
CA ALA A 68 -2.43 -11.67 18.15
C ALA A 68 -1.78 -10.52 17.36
N PHE A 69 -2.25 -9.27 17.48
CA PHE A 69 -1.69 -8.11 16.76
C PHE A 69 -0.20 -7.85 17.05
N ARG A 70 0.33 -8.40 18.16
CA ARG A 70 1.75 -8.32 18.52
C ARG A 70 2.56 -9.56 18.11
N ASN A 71 1.91 -10.61 17.61
CA ASN A 71 2.57 -11.85 17.20
C ASN A 71 2.97 -11.78 15.72
N GLY A 72 4.15 -11.22 15.45
CA GLY A 72 4.65 -11.04 14.08
C GLY A 72 4.82 -12.34 13.30
N THR A 73 5.18 -13.45 13.97
CA THR A 73 5.30 -14.76 13.33
C THR A 73 3.95 -15.27 12.83
N GLN A 74 2.91 -15.12 13.64
CA GLN A 74 1.55 -15.52 13.25
C GLN A 74 1.03 -14.63 12.13
N LEU A 75 1.28 -13.33 12.21
CA LEU A 75 0.88 -12.37 11.19
C LEU A 75 1.55 -12.68 9.84
N LEU A 76 2.85 -12.98 9.83
CA LEU A 76 3.58 -13.38 8.62
C LEU A 76 3.03 -14.66 7.99
N LYS A 77 2.71 -15.69 8.80
CA LYS A 77 2.08 -16.92 8.30
C LYS A 77 0.73 -16.65 7.64
N ASN A 78 -0.02 -15.68 8.15
CA ASN A 78 -1.33 -15.31 7.65
C ASN A 78 -1.28 -14.28 6.50
N MET A 79 -0.08 -13.77 6.14
CA MET A 79 0.12 -12.86 5.00
C MET A 79 0.39 -13.58 3.67
N GLU A 80 0.47 -14.92 3.63
CA GLU A 80 0.59 -15.66 2.38
C GLU A 80 -0.61 -15.40 1.47
N MET A 81 -0.40 -14.55 0.46
CA MET A 81 -1.40 -14.18 -0.54
C MET A 81 -0.76 -14.16 -1.93
N THR A 82 -1.58 -14.43 -2.93
CA THR A 82 -1.28 -14.16 -4.34
C THR A 82 -1.64 -12.69 -4.61
N PHE A 83 -0.71 -11.91 -5.15
CA PHE A 83 -0.94 -10.51 -5.52
C PHE A 83 -1.60 -10.45 -6.90
N GLU A 84 -2.80 -9.89 -6.98
CA GLU A 84 -3.39 -9.45 -8.24
C GLU A 84 -2.96 -8.00 -8.42
N GLY A 85 -1.98 -7.78 -9.32
CA GLY A 85 -1.51 -6.45 -9.71
C GLY A 85 -2.56 -5.66 -10.48
#